data_AF-A0A7K4DDK5-F1
#
_entry.id   AF-A0A7K4DDK5-F1
#
_cell.length_a   1.000
_cell.length_b   1.000
_cell.length_c   1.000
_cell.angle_alpha   90.00
_cell.angle_beta   90.00
_cell.angle_gamma   90.00
#
_symmetry.space_group_name_H-M   'P 1'
#
loop_
_entity.id
_entity.type
_entity.pdbx_description
1 polymer ?
#
loop_
_entity_poly.entity_id
_entity_poly.type
_entity_poly.pdbx_seq_one_letter_code
_entity_poly.pdbx_strand_id
1 'polypeptide(L)' 'MVRVQAPDAQVVVFARARRFAPGFHQHILRGRVVGQVVRRGDRVLVYEVAETVPEGAVRVTRSTRLEFR' A
#
# COMPACT_ATOMS: atom_id res chain seq x y z
N MET A 1 25.35 12.50 4.44
CA MET A 1 24.50 11.33 4.73
C MET A 1 23.31 11.37 3.77
N VAL A 2 23.34 10.60 2.69
CA VAL A 2 22.25 10.58 1.71
C VAL A 2 21.09 9.80 2.31
N ARG A 3 19.99 10.47 2.65
CA ARG A 3 18.72 9.79 2.94
C ARG A 3 18.27 9.17 1.61
N VAL A 4 18.48 7.86 1.46
CA VAL A 4 17.92 7.11 0.34
C VAL A 4 16.41 7.17 0.49
N GLN A 5 15.75 8.00 -0.31
CA GLN A 5 14.30 8.05 -0.35
C GLN A 5 13.79 6.81 -1.07
N ALA A 6 12.79 6.13 -0.49
CA ALA A 6 12.14 5.01 -1.13
C ALA A 6 11.60 5.43 -2.52
N PRO A 7 11.74 4.59 -3.56
CA PRO A 7 11.22 4.91 -4.88
C PRO A 7 9.69 5.01 -4.85
N ASP A 8 9.12 5.76 -5.79
CA ASP A 8 7.66 5.86 -5.92
C ASP A 8 7.06 4.54 -6.39
N ALA A 9 5.98 4.14 -5.73
CA ALA A 9 5.24 2.94 -6.07
C ALA A 9 4.49 3.13 -7.39
N GLN A 10 4.70 2.21 -8.33
CA GLN A 10 3.88 2.07 -9.52
C GLN A 10 2.58 1.32 -9.18
N VAL A 11 2.72 0.20 -8.46
CA VAL A 11 1.62 -0.66 -8.02
C VAL A 11 1.82 -1.05 -6.57
N VAL A 12 0.75 -1.06 -5.79
CA VAL A 12 0.69 -1.74 -4.49
C VAL A 12 -0.53 -2.64 -4.46
N VAL A 13 -0.31 -3.92 -4.19
CA VAL A 13 -1.37 -4.92 -4.07
C VAL A 13 -1.68 -5.11 -2.59
N PHE A 14 -2.96 -4.98 -2.23
CA PHE A 14 -3.45 -5.23 -0.89
C PHE A 14 -4.24 -6.54 -0.86
N ALA A 15 -3.94 -7.40 0.10
CA ALA A 15 -4.74 -8.59 0.40
C ALA A 15 -5.59 -8.36 1.66
N ARG A 16 -6.80 -8.91 1.71
CA ARG A 16 -7.61 -8.88 2.94
C ARG A 16 -6.89 -9.65 4.06
N ALA A 17 -6.62 -8.97 5.17
CA ALA A 17 -6.06 -9.58 6.38
C ALA A 17 -7.14 -10.21 7.28
N ARG A 18 -8.42 -9.89 7.05
CA ARG A 18 -9.57 -10.44 7.79
C ARG A 18 -10.70 -10.84 6.83
N ARG A 19 -11.46 -11.87 7.20
CA ARG A 19 -12.60 -12.39 6.42
C ARG A 19 -13.68 -11.34 6.14
N PHE A 20 -13.87 -10.40 7.08
CA PHE A 20 -14.84 -9.31 6.94
C PHE A 20 -14.12 -7.99 6.62
N ALA A 21 -14.16 -7.60 5.35
CA ALA A 21 -13.64 -6.33 4.86
C ALA A 21 -14.66 -5.72 3.87
N PRO A 22 -15.69 -5.00 4.38
CA PRO A 22 -16.64 -4.28 3.53
C PRO A 22 -15.92 -3.35 2.55
N GLY A 23 -16.44 -3.21 1.33
CA GLY A 23 -15.80 -2.45 0.25
C GLY A 23 -15.44 -1.00 0.60
N PHE A 24 -16.18 -0.35 1.51
CA PHE A 24 -15.87 1.01 1.94
C PHE A 24 -14.48 1.16 2.61
N HIS A 25 -13.92 0.08 3.17
CA HIS A 25 -12.57 0.10 3.74
C HIS A 25 -11.51 0.38 2.67
N GLN A 26 -11.75 0.01 1.40
CA GLN A 26 -10.84 0.36 0.30
C GLN A 26 -10.77 1.88 0.12
N HIS A 27 -11.90 2.59 0.22
CA HIS A 27 -11.92 4.06 0.13
C HIS A 27 -11.14 4.71 1.29
N ILE A 28 -11.33 4.21 2.52
CA ILE A 28 -10.56 4.70 3.68
C ILE A 28 -9.07 4.41 3.52
N LEU A 29 -8.71 3.21 3.04
CA LEU A 29 -7.32 2.83 2.80
C LEU A 29 -6.66 3.76 1.78
N ARG A 30 -7.32 4.02 0.64
CA ARG A 30 -6.83 4.92 -0.41
C ARG A 30 -6.48 6.30 0.16
N GLY A 31 -7.33 6.84 1.03
CA GLY A 31 -7.08 8.14 1.68
C GLY A 31 -5.92 8.12 2.70
N ARG A 32 -5.70 7.00 3.39
CA ARG A 32 -4.66 6.87 4.42
C ARG A 32 -3.27 6.61 3.86
N VAL A 33 -3.17 5.82 2.80
CA VAL A 33 -1.89 5.24 2.36
C VAL A 33 -1.06 6.20 1.51
N VAL A 34 -1.67 7.18 0.84
CA VAL A 34 -0.94 8.17 0.02
C VAL A 34 0.01 8.99 0.90
N GLY A 35 1.26 9.10 0.47
CA GLY A 35 2.35 9.76 1.19
C GLY A 35 3.13 8.85 2.13
N GLN A 36 2.66 7.62 2.37
CA GLN A 36 3.35 6.66 3.24
C GLN A 36 4.40 5.85 2.45
N VAL A 37 5.43 5.39 3.16
CA VAL A 37 6.31 4.33 2.66
C VAL A 37 5.77 3.00 3.16
N VAL A 38 5.56 2.06 2.25
CA VAL A 38 5.05 0.71 2.56
C VAL A 38 5.95 -0.35 1.97
N ARG A 39 5.91 -1.55 2.54
CA ARG A 39 6.58 -2.75 2.03
C ARG A 39 5.68 -3.98 2.24
N ARG A 40 6.00 -5.08 1.57
CA ARG A 40 5.32 -6.37 1.77
C ARG A 40 5.23 -6.74 3.26
N GLY A 41 4.03 -7.15 3.69
CA GLY A 41 3.70 -7.53 5.06
C GLY A 41 3.19 -6.39 5.94
N ASP A 42 3.34 -5.13 5.53
CA ASP A 42 2.79 -4.01 6.29
C ASP A 42 1.25 -4.08 6.33
N ARG A 43 0.66 -3.75 7.48
CA ARG A 43 -0.79 -3.79 7.67
C ARG A 43 -1.37 -2.38 7.68
N VAL A 44 -2.43 -2.19 6.90
CA VAL A 44 -3.19 -0.94 6.83
C VAL A 44 -4.67 -1.29 6.97
N LEU A 45 -5.29 -0.85 8.08
CA LEU A 45 -6.66 -1.21 8.43
C LEU A 45 -6.85 -2.75 8.50
N VAL A 46 -7.69 -3.29 7.62
CA VAL A 46 -8.02 -4.72 7.49
C VAL A 46 -7.32 -5.36 6.29
N TYR A 47 -6.32 -4.68 5.72
CA TYR A 47 -5.53 -5.15 4.59
C TYR A 47 -4.06 -5.30 4.97
N GLU A 48 -3.38 -6.15 4.24
CA GLU A 48 -1.94 -6.33 4.27
C GLU A 48 -1.36 -6.02 2.89
N VAL A 49 -0.21 -5.37 2.84
CA VAL A 49 0.54 -5.15 1.61
C VAL A 49 1.08 -6.50 1.15
N ALA A 50 0.48 -7.02 0.09
CA ALA A 50 0.87 -8.29 -0.49
C ALA A 50 2.15 -8.13 -1.33
N GLU A 51 2.16 -7.12 -2.19
CA GLU A 51 3.20 -6.90 -3.20
C GLU A 51 3.36 -5.41 -3.49
N THR A 52 4.57 -5.03 -3.87
CA THR A 52 4.92 -3.66 -4.30
C THR A 52 5.67 -3.73 -5.63
N VAL A 53 5.45 -2.74 -6.48
CA VAL A 53 6.24 -2.54 -7.70
C VAL A 53 6.81 -1.11 -7.66
N PRO A 54 8.14 -0.93 -7.62
CA PRO A 54 9.18 -1.98 -7.52
C PRO A 54 9.11 -2.77 -6.19
N GLU A 55 9.75 -3.93 -6.17
CA GLU A 55 9.83 -4.74 -4.94
C GLU A 55 10.62 -4.00 -3.85
N GLY A 56 10.13 -4.09 -2.61
CA GLY A 56 10.77 -3.52 -1.43
C GLY A 56 9.95 -2.41 -0.79
N ALA A 57 10.64 -1.48 -0.11
CA ALA A 57 10.00 -0.31 0.46
C ALA A 57 9.76 0.74 -0.62
N VAL A 58 8.51 1.16 -0.78
CA VAL A 58 8.09 2.12 -1.82
C VAL A 58 7.23 3.23 -1.22
N ARG A 59 7.35 4.45 -1.74
CA ARG A 59 6.48 5.57 -1.38
C ARG A 59 5.20 5.53 -2.20
N VAL A 60 4.06 5.48 -1.55
CA VAL A 60 2.75 5.52 -2.22
C VAL A 60 2.42 6.97 -2.56
N THR A 61 2.04 7.23 -3.80
CA THR A 61 1.67 8.56 -4.29
C THR A 61 0.26 8.54 -4.86
N ARG A 62 -0.20 9.70 -5.36
CA ARG A 62 -1.49 9.80 -6.04
C ARG A 62 -1.53 9.07 -7.39
N SER A 63 -0.37 8.83 -8.01
CA SER A 63 -0.26 8.09 -9.28
C SER A 63 -0.10 6.58 -9.08
N THR A 64 0.14 6.11 -7.85
CA THR A 64 0.24 4.68 -7.55
C THR A 64 -1.08 3.97 -7.83
N ARG A 65 -1.03 2.89 -8.61
CA ARG A 65 -2.17 2.00 -8.83
C ARG A 65 -2.35 1.09 -7.61
N LEU A 66 -3.49 1.23 -6.93
CA LEU A 66 -3.82 0.41 -5.77
C LEU A 66 -4.78 -0.70 -6.19
N GLU A 67 -4.34 -1.94 -6.00
CA GLU A 67 -5.09 -3.16 -6.31
C GLU A 67 -5.50 -3.89 -5.03
N PHE A 68 -6.62 -4.59 -5.08
CA PHE A 68 -7.19 -5.28 -3.93
C PHE A 68 -7.59 -6.69 -4.32
N ARG A 69 -7.08 -7.69 -3.59
CA ARG A 69 -7.41 -9.12 -3.73
C ARG A 69 -8.06 -9.68 -2.47
#